data_AF-A0A3N1B1K2-F1
#
_entry.id   AF-A0A3N1B1K2-F1
#
_cell.length_a   1.000
_cell.length_b   1.000
_cell.length_c   1.000
_cell.angle_alpha   90.00
_cell.angle_beta   90.00
_cell.angle_gamma   90.00
#
_symmetry.space_group_name_H-M   'P 1'
#
loop_
_entity.id
_entity.type
_entity.pdbx_description
1 polymer ?
#
loop_
_entity_poly.entity_id
_entity_poly.type
_entity_poly.pdbx_seq_one_letter_code
_entity_poly.pdbx_strand_id
1 'polypeptide(L)'
;MNEITQAVDDLAAEIGATVNWTALHHHVHAPPVVALITAAATAAFADSLIRAHQQDLNDILDTAHGHGGLTDDEELITTALATISLTLHDQRQTAIDQARTLTATLAELGVLAMRPATPPL
;
A
#
# COMPACT_ATOMS: atom_id res chain seq x y z
N MET A 1 1.70 -13.24 -11.79
CA MET A 1 0.89 -13.32 -10.54
C MET A 1 -0.22 -12.30 -10.66
N ASN A 2 -1.45 -12.60 -10.24
CA ASN A 2 -2.54 -11.63 -10.25
C ASN A 2 -2.22 -10.50 -9.26
N GLU A 3 -1.99 -9.29 -9.78
CA GLU A 3 -1.51 -8.14 -9.00
C GLU A 3 -2.49 -7.76 -7.87
N ILE A 4 -3.81 -7.91 -8.12
CA ILE A 4 -4.84 -7.53 -7.14
C ILE A 4 -5.03 -8.55 -6.01
N THR A 5 -4.83 -9.85 -6.25
CA THR A 5 -5.00 -10.85 -5.19
C THR A 5 -3.90 -10.71 -4.15
N GLN A 6 -2.66 -10.51 -4.62
CA GLN A 6 -1.53 -10.25 -3.72
C GLN A 6 -1.73 -8.96 -2.94
N ALA A 7 -2.17 -7.87 -3.58
CA ALA A 7 -2.44 -6.61 -2.91
C ALA A 7 -3.47 -6.73 -1.78
N VAL A 8 -4.52 -7.53 -1.98
CA VAL A 8 -5.55 -7.78 -0.96
C VAL A 8 -5.00 -8.61 0.20
N ASP A 9 -4.20 -9.64 -0.09
CA ASP A 9 -3.54 -10.45 0.95
C ASP A 9 -2.52 -9.61 1.76
N ASP A 10 -1.72 -8.77 1.11
CA ASP A 10 -0.74 -7.89 1.74
C ASP A 10 -1.43 -6.86 2.65
N LEU A 11 -2.48 -6.22 2.16
CA LEU A 11 -3.28 -5.29 2.95
C LEU A 11 -3.93 -5.99 4.15
N ALA A 12 -4.49 -7.19 3.95
CA ALA A 12 -5.06 -7.97 5.04
C ALA A 12 -4.00 -8.32 6.10
N ALA A 13 -2.80 -8.72 5.68
CA ALA A 13 -1.69 -8.98 6.59
C ALA A 13 -1.28 -7.74 7.39
N GLU A 14 -1.25 -6.56 6.75
CA GLU A 14 -0.91 -5.28 7.38
C GLU A 14 -1.93 -4.83 8.44
N ILE A 15 -3.20 -5.23 8.30
CA ILE A 15 -4.23 -5.02 9.32
C ILE A 15 -4.38 -6.19 10.30
N GLY A 16 -3.47 -7.18 10.23
CA GLY A 16 -3.47 -8.33 11.15
C GLY A 16 -4.56 -9.37 10.87
N ALA A 17 -5.01 -9.47 9.62
CA ALA A 17 -6.04 -10.39 9.16
C ALA A 17 -5.51 -11.37 8.08
N THR A 18 -6.35 -12.33 7.72
CA THR A 18 -6.19 -13.20 6.55
C THR A 18 -7.47 -13.21 5.74
N VAL A 19 -7.36 -13.40 4.43
CA VAL A 19 -8.49 -13.35 3.49
C VAL A 19 -9.05 -14.74 3.24
N ASN A 20 -10.37 -14.87 3.32
CA ASN A 20 -11.10 -16.02 2.80
C ASN A 20 -11.56 -15.72 1.37
N TRP A 21 -10.78 -16.17 0.40
CA TRP A 21 -11.04 -15.94 -1.02
C TRP A 21 -12.39 -16.48 -1.50
N THR A 22 -12.87 -17.58 -0.94
CA THR A 22 -14.20 -18.13 -1.28
C THR A 22 -15.32 -17.17 -0.86
N ALA A 23 -15.27 -16.66 0.38
CA ALA A 23 -16.24 -15.68 0.87
C ALA A 23 -16.14 -14.36 0.12
N LEU A 24 -14.92 -13.90 -0.16
CA LEU A 24 -14.67 -12.69 -0.94
C LEU A 24 -15.32 -12.78 -2.33
N HIS A 25 -15.12 -13.90 -3.04
CA HIS A 25 -15.71 -14.11 -4.36
C HIS A 25 -17.25 -14.16 -4.29
N HIS A 26 -17.80 -14.80 -3.26
CA HIS A 26 -19.25 -14.84 -3.06
C HIS A 26 -19.84 -13.45 -2.81
N HIS A 27 -19.08 -12.57 -2.15
CA HIS A 27 -19.49 -11.22 -1.78
C HIS A 27 -18.81 -10.12 -2.62
N VAL A 28 -18.30 -10.41 -3.82
CA VAL A 28 -17.46 -9.48 -4.59
C VAL A 28 -18.13 -8.14 -4.91
N HIS A 29 -19.47 -8.13 -5.00
CA HIS A 29 -20.25 -6.91 -5.25
C HIS A 29 -20.77 -6.24 -3.97
N ALA A 30 -20.51 -6.81 -2.80
CA ALA A 30 -20.87 -6.19 -1.54
C ALA A 30 -20.03 -4.91 -1.33
N PRO A 31 -20.64 -3.78 -0.94
CA PRO A 31 -19.92 -2.52 -0.73
C PRO A 31 -18.63 -2.64 0.11
N PRO A 32 -18.60 -3.34 1.27
CA PRO A 32 -17.36 -3.48 2.05
C PRO A 32 -16.27 -4.27 1.33
N VAL A 33 -16.62 -5.25 0.48
CA VAL A 33 -15.65 -6.03 -0.30
C VAL A 33 -15.08 -5.21 -1.45
N VAL A 34 -15.93 -4.45 -2.15
CA VAL A 34 -15.46 -3.50 -3.18
C VAL A 34 -14.53 -2.45 -2.58
N ALA A 35 -14.87 -1.94 -1.39
CA ALA A 35 -14.03 -0.98 -0.67
C ALA A 35 -12.69 -1.60 -0.24
N LEU A 36 -12.67 -2.85 0.22
CA LEU A 36 -11.42 -3.59 0.52
C LEU A 36 -10.52 -3.71 -0.71
N ILE A 37 -11.09 -4.12 -1.85
CA ILE A 37 -10.35 -4.26 -3.12
C ILE A 37 -9.79 -2.91 -3.58
N THR A 38 -10.59 -1.84 -3.43
CA THR A 38 -10.17 -0.47 -3.78
C THR A 38 -9.03 0.01 -2.88
N ALA A 39 -9.12 -0.24 -1.57
CA ALA A 39 -8.07 0.07 -0.61
C ALA A 39 -6.78 -0.69 -0.93
N ALA A 40 -6.89 -2.00 -1.24
CA ALA A 40 -5.75 -2.83 -1.62
C ALA A 40 -5.06 -2.31 -2.89
N ALA A 41 -5.84 -2.02 -3.94
CA ALA A 41 -5.32 -1.46 -5.18
C ALA A 41 -4.61 -0.12 -4.94
N THR A 42 -5.21 0.77 -4.14
CA THR A 42 -4.64 2.08 -3.81
C THR A 42 -3.34 1.96 -3.04
N ALA A 43 -3.32 1.10 -2.01
CA ALA A 43 -2.12 0.86 -1.20
C ALA A 43 -0.98 0.28 -2.06
N ALA A 44 -1.26 -0.73 -2.88
CA ALA A 44 -0.27 -1.37 -3.74
C ALA A 44 0.25 -0.41 -4.83
N PHE A 45 -0.63 0.39 -5.44
CA PHE A 45 -0.23 1.38 -6.44
C PHE A 45 0.68 2.46 -5.84
N ALA A 46 0.29 3.04 -4.70
CA ALA A 46 1.09 4.04 -4.01
C ALA A 46 2.45 3.48 -3.60
N ASP A 47 2.50 2.27 -3.05
CA ASP A 47 3.72 1.59 -2.64
C ASP A 47 4.65 1.29 -3.83
N SER A 48 4.11 0.91 -4.99
CA SER A 48 4.88 0.74 -6.23
C SER A 48 5.52 2.05 -6.69
N LEU A 49 4.77 3.15 -6.68
CA LEU A 49 5.30 4.47 -7.09
C LEU A 49 6.34 5.00 -6.10
N ILE A 50 6.12 4.82 -4.79
CA ILE A 50 7.11 5.20 -3.78
C ILE A 50 8.44 4.49 -4.02
N ARG A 51 8.41 3.17 -4.28
CA ARG A 51 9.65 2.41 -4.61
C ARG A 51 10.33 2.93 -5.86
N ALA A 52 9.58 3.23 -6.91
CA ALA A 52 10.14 3.79 -8.14
C ALA A 52 10.80 5.15 -7.90
N HIS A 53 10.12 6.07 -7.20
CA HIS A 53 10.70 7.36 -6.85
C HIS A 53 11.92 7.24 -5.94
N GLN A 54 11.93 6.30 -4.99
CA GLN A 54 13.10 6.04 -4.15
C GLN A 54 14.30 5.56 -4.97
N GLN A 55 14.07 4.72 -5.99
CA GLN A 55 15.13 4.31 -6.90
C GLN A 55 15.64 5.50 -7.71
N ASP A 56 14.75 6.29 -8.31
CA ASP A 56 15.13 7.48 -9.08
C ASP A 56 15.92 8.48 -8.23
N LEU A 57 15.50 8.70 -6.98
CA LEU A 57 16.21 9.54 -6.02
C LEU A 57 17.61 9.01 -5.71
N ASN A 58 17.76 7.70 -5.50
CA ASN A 58 19.07 7.09 -5.28
C ASN A 58 19.99 7.25 -6.51
N ASP A 59 19.46 7.02 -7.71
CA ASP A 59 20.23 7.16 -8.96
C ASP A 59 20.70 8.60 -9.18
N ILE A 60 19.86 9.60 -8.86
CA ILE A 60 20.23 11.02 -8.90
C ILE A 60 21.33 11.32 -7.87
N LEU A 61 21.19 10.84 -6.64
CA LEU A 61 22.18 11.09 -5.58
C LEU A 61 23.53 10.44 -5.89
N ASP A 62 23.54 9.23 -6.46
CA ASP A 62 24.75 8.53 -6.87
C ASP A 62 25.45 9.27 -8.03
N THR A 63 24.67 9.79 -8.98
CA THR A 63 25.19 10.61 -10.09
C THR A 63 25.80 11.90 -9.55
N ALA A 64 25.08 12.61 -8.67
CA ALA A 64 25.53 13.83 -8.01
C ALA A 64 26.83 13.66 -7.22
N HIS A 65 26.97 12.53 -6.53
CA HIS A 65 28.22 12.19 -5.84
C HIS A 65 29.40 12.08 -6.81
N GLY A 66 29.17 11.55 -8.01
CA GLY A 66 30.18 11.39 -9.06
C GLY A 66 30.68 12.69 -9.70
N HIS A 67 29.87 13.75 -9.75
CA HIS A 67 30.23 15.04 -10.35
C HIS A 67 30.33 16.22 -9.37
N GLY A 68 30.25 15.96 -8.06
CA GLY A 68 30.58 16.95 -7.02
C GLY A 68 29.42 17.81 -6.52
N GLY A 69 28.17 17.36 -6.70
CA GLY A 69 26.97 18.06 -6.23
C GLY A 69 25.81 17.92 -7.22
N LEU A 70 24.60 18.27 -6.76
CA LEU A 70 23.41 18.33 -7.61
C LEU A 70 23.46 19.59 -8.49
N THR A 71 22.95 19.48 -9.71
CA THR A 71 22.58 20.62 -10.54
C THR A 71 21.25 21.22 -10.07
N ASP A 72 20.97 22.48 -10.41
CA ASP A 72 19.69 23.14 -10.07
C ASP A 72 18.46 22.32 -10.53
N ASP A 73 18.55 21.70 -11.71
CA ASP A 73 17.48 20.85 -12.27
C ASP A 73 17.30 19.55 -11.46
N GLU A 74 18.40 18.92 -11.04
CA GLU A 74 18.36 17.72 -10.20
C GLU A 74 17.81 18.05 -8.81
N GLU A 75 18.18 19.18 -8.20
CA GLU A 75 17.61 19.62 -6.92
C GLU A 75 16.08 19.79 -7.01
N LEU A 76 15.60 20.40 -8.11
CA LEU A 76 14.17 20.58 -8.35
C LEU A 76 13.45 19.24 -8.50
N ILE A 77 13.99 18.33 -9.30
CA ILE A 77 13.42 16.98 -9.52
C ILE A 77 13.41 16.19 -8.21
N THR A 78 14.52 16.19 -7.47
CA THR A 78 14.67 15.48 -6.19
C THR A 78 13.62 15.97 -5.18
N THR A 79 13.43 17.29 -5.10
CA THR A 79 12.42 17.91 -4.22
C THR A 79 10.99 17.54 -4.62
N ALA A 80 10.69 17.56 -5.93
CA ALA A 80 9.38 17.18 -6.44
C ALA A 80 9.07 15.71 -6.18
N LEU A 81 10.01 14.80 -6.47
CA LEU A 81 9.87 13.36 -6.23
C LEU A 81 9.69 13.05 -4.73
N ALA A 82 10.44 13.71 -3.85
CA ALA A 82 10.28 13.55 -2.40
C ALA A 82 8.88 14.00 -1.94
N THR A 83 8.39 15.14 -2.43
CA THR A 83 7.06 15.68 -2.08
C THR A 83 5.93 14.77 -2.57
N ILE A 84 6.03 14.26 -3.79
CA ILE A 84 5.05 13.32 -4.34
C ILE A 84 5.07 12.01 -3.55
N SER A 85 6.26 11.52 -3.17
CA SER A 85 6.39 10.29 -2.38
C SER A 85 5.75 10.40 -1.00
N LEU A 86 5.85 11.57 -0.34
CA LEU A 86 5.12 11.84 0.91
C LEU A 86 3.60 11.81 0.69
N THR A 87 3.12 12.44 -0.37
CA THR A 87 1.69 12.44 -0.72
C THR A 87 1.17 11.02 -0.98
N LEU A 88 1.94 10.20 -1.69
CA LEU A 88 1.61 8.79 -1.94
C LEU A 88 1.61 7.99 -0.64
N HIS A 89 2.52 8.28 0.29
CA HIS A 89 2.55 7.61 1.60
C HIS A 89 1.29 7.91 2.41
N ASP A 90 0.82 9.16 2.41
CA ASP A 90 -0.44 9.55 3.06
C ASP A 90 -1.66 8.88 2.42
N GLN A 91 -1.67 8.77 1.09
CA GLN A 91 -2.73 8.05 0.36
C GLN A 91 -2.76 6.55 0.70
N ARG A 92 -1.58 5.92 0.76
CA ARG A 92 -1.42 4.53 1.19
C ARG A 92 -1.95 4.34 2.61
N GLN A 93 -1.56 5.20 3.55
CA GLN A 93 -2.00 5.10 4.94
C GLN A 93 -3.51 5.29 5.06
N THR A 94 -4.07 6.26 4.33
CA THR A 94 -5.53 6.47 4.27
C THR A 94 -6.27 5.23 3.78
N ALA A 95 -5.75 4.54 2.76
CA ALA A 95 -6.34 3.30 2.25
C ALA A 95 -6.30 2.16 3.31
N ILE A 96 -5.18 2.04 4.04
CA ILE A 96 -5.06 1.06 5.12
C ILE A 96 -6.04 1.37 6.26
N ASP A 97 -6.17 2.63 6.65
CA ASP A 97 -7.09 3.04 7.70
C ASP A 97 -8.55 2.79 7.31
N GLN A 98 -8.91 3.04 6.05
CA GLN A 98 -10.22 2.64 5.51
C GLN A 98 -10.44 1.13 5.64
N ALA A 99 -9.47 0.31 5.26
CA ALA A 99 -9.57 -1.15 5.41
C ALA A 99 -9.74 -1.57 6.88
N ARG A 100 -9.01 -0.92 7.80
CA ARG A 100 -9.15 -1.15 9.26
C ARG A 100 -10.57 -0.88 9.74
N THR A 101 -11.20 0.21 9.29
CA THR A 101 -12.59 0.52 9.67
C THR A 101 -13.61 -0.50 9.17
N LEU A 102 -13.30 -1.21 8.07
CA LEU A 102 -14.18 -2.23 7.48
C LEU A 102 -14.01 -3.62 8.10
N THR A 103 -13.00 -3.83 8.93
CA THR A 103 -12.60 -5.15 9.45
C THR A 103 -13.76 -5.92 10.08
N ALA A 104 -14.57 -5.27 10.93
CA ALA A 104 -15.70 -5.91 11.60
C ALA A 104 -16.75 -6.41 10.58
N THR A 105 -17.16 -5.56 9.65
CA THR A 105 -18.13 -5.90 8.61
C THR A 105 -17.62 -7.00 7.68
N LEU A 106 -16.34 -6.96 7.32
CA LEU A 106 -15.72 -8.00 6.50
C LEU A 106 -15.60 -9.34 7.25
N ALA A 107 -15.40 -9.31 8.56
CA ALA A 107 -15.41 -10.51 9.39
C ALA A 107 -16.82 -11.11 9.52
N GLU A 108 -17.86 -10.27 9.63
CA GLU A 108 -19.27 -10.73 9.63
C GLU A 108 -19.65 -11.43 8.31
N LEU A 109 -19.11 -10.97 7.19
CA LEU A 109 -19.24 -11.62 5.88
C LEU A 109 -18.35 -12.87 5.73
N GLY A 110 -17.53 -13.19 6.72
CA GLY A 110 -16.56 -14.28 6.67
C GLY A 110 -15.41 -14.06 5.68
N VAL A 111 -15.23 -12.83 5.19
CA VAL A 111 -14.19 -12.43 4.23
C VAL A 111 -12.84 -12.27 4.91
N LEU A 112 -12.81 -11.67 6.11
CA LEU A 112 -11.60 -11.53 6.91
C LEU A 112 -11.64 -12.39 8.17
N ALA A 113 -10.51 -13.01 8.50
CA ALA A 113 -10.29 -13.66 9.78
C ALA A 113 -9.10 -12.99 10.49
N MET A 114 -9.32 -12.48 11.70
CA MET A 114 -8.27 -11.83 12.48
C MET A 114 -7.25 -12.86 12.97
N ARG A 115 -5.96 -12.54 12.82
CA ARG A 115 -4.90 -13.39 13.39
C ARG A 115 -4.93 -13.24 14.91
N PRO A 116 -4.86 -14.34 15.67
CA PRO A 116 -4.76 -14.26 17.12
C PRO A 116 -3.49 -13.48 17.47
N ALA A 117 -3.59 -12.57 18.44
CA ALA A 117 -2.42 -11.89 18.99
C ALA A 117 -1.48 -12.95 19.56
N THR A 118 -0.29 -13.09 18.99
CA THR A 118 0.75 -13.95 19.57
C THR A 118 1.11 -13.35 20.93
N PRO A 119 0.93 -14.07 22.06
CA PRO A 119 1.34 -13.55 23.35
C PRO A 119 2.86 -13.31 23.34
N PRO A 120 3.36 -12.25 24.02
CA PRO A 120 4.79 -12.05 24.17
C PRO A 120 5.39 -13.24 24.92
N LEU A 121 6.53 -13.74 24.39
CA LEU A 121 7.35 -14.78 25.01
C LEU A 121 7.98 -14.30 26.32
#